data_AF-A0A6N2YEB5-F1
#
_entry.id   AF-A0A6N2YEB5-F1
#
_cell.length_a   1.000
_cell.length_b   1.000
_cell.length_c   1.000
_cell.angle_alpha   90.00
_cell.angle_beta   90.00
_cell.angle_gamma   90.00
#
_symmetry.space_group_name_H-M   'P 1'
#
loop_
_entity.id
_entity.type
_entity.pdbx_description
1 polymer ?
#
loop_
_entity_poly.entity_id
_entity_poly.type
_entity_poly.pdbx_seq_one_letter_code
_entity_poly.pdbx_strand_id
1 'polypeptide(L)'
;MMVPASFSKTVQFRVSEKKCDWEIKEEPQPHPKRETVEEGSSRMWKGEQRQHDLDDIGRYRALVGQVDSTIEVEGLNNQDLAEYANSCRMWTGFAEIAKARGRGYNRQAPVPVLPETPRALLAAGIPNLPICHTVRHIVRETTISNRSHRHGIEPSLLASVPELLQSPVAIFKAGAGRVAVALDAVDTIGQPLVAYFDLAVPLSVGGGQFRSGELVNFMLSVYGRESLISEIESARAAGECNVFNEEALFSLAVQALQRRKAA
;
A
#
# COMPACT_ATOMS: atom_id res chain seq x y z
N MET A 1 24.49 33.76 -0.98
CA MET A 1 23.44 33.35 -0.02
C MET A 1 23.65 31.89 0.30
N MET A 2 23.95 31.56 1.56
CA MET A 2 24.18 30.18 2.02
C MET A 2 22.83 29.47 2.17
N VAL A 3 22.68 28.34 1.49
CA VAL A 3 21.60 27.38 1.72
C VAL A 3 21.89 26.70 3.08
N PRO A 4 20.94 26.60 4.02
CA PRO A 4 21.17 25.81 5.21
C PRO A 4 21.15 24.34 4.82
N ALA A 5 22.28 23.66 5.03
CA ALA A 5 22.36 22.21 4.97
C ALA A 5 21.49 21.63 6.09
N SER A 6 20.27 21.19 5.73
CA SER A 6 19.51 20.28 6.59
C SER A 6 20.26 18.95 6.62
N PHE A 7 21.02 18.73 7.69
CA PHE A 7 21.55 17.41 8.01
C PHE A 7 20.38 16.54 8.48
N SER A 8 19.60 16.02 7.54
CA SER A 8 18.72 14.88 7.79
C SER A 8 19.62 13.71 8.12
N LYS A 9 19.77 13.38 9.42
CA LYS A 9 20.41 12.14 9.84
C LYS A 9 19.58 10.99 9.29
N THR A 10 20.07 10.36 8.23
CA THR A 10 19.47 9.15 7.66
C THR A 10 19.46 8.05 8.71
N VAL A 11 18.26 7.64 9.15
CA VAL A 11 18.10 6.43 9.96
C VAL A 11 18.50 5.23 9.11
N GLN A 12 19.41 4.40 9.61
CA GLN A 12 19.84 3.17 8.95
C GLN A 12 19.06 1.98 9.53
N PHE A 13 18.35 1.23 8.69
CA PHE A 13 17.70 -0.02 9.09
C PHE A 13 18.71 -1.17 9.10
N ARG A 14 18.79 -1.90 10.23
CA ARG A 14 19.62 -3.11 10.33
C ARG A 14 18.76 -4.33 10.04
N VAL A 15 19.28 -5.24 9.22
CA VAL A 15 18.69 -6.56 8.98
C VAL A 15 18.70 -7.36 10.30
N SER A 16 17.54 -7.91 10.68
CA SER A 16 17.38 -8.76 11.86
C SER A 16 17.67 -10.22 11.49
N GLU A 17 18.60 -10.88 12.18
CA GLU A 17 18.99 -12.29 11.94
C GLU A 17 17.98 -13.33 12.48
N LYS A 18 16.81 -12.92 12.98
CA LYS A 18 15.89 -13.84 13.66
C LYS A 18 14.86 -14.47 12.70
N LYS A 19 15.02 -15.77 12.45
CA LYS A 19 14.02 -16.68 11.83
C LYS A 19 12.72 -16.67 12.64
N CYS A 20 11.58 -16.54 11.96
CA CYS A 20 10.25 -16.74 12.57
C CYS A 20 9.62 -18.03 12.05
N ASP A 21 9.55 -19.05 12.92
CA ASP A 21 8.78 -20.27 12.71
C ASP A 21 7.28 -19.96 12.84
N TRP A 22 6.49 -20.29 11.82
CA TRP A 22 5.03 -20.26 11.91
C TRP A 22 4.47 -21.67 11.64
N GLU A 23 4.09 -22.37 12.70
CA GLU A 23 3.14 -23.48 12.60
C GLU A 23 1.72 -22.94 12.87
N ILE A 24 0.79 -23.21 11.96
CA ILE A 24 -0.64 -22.90 12.13
C ILE A 24 -1.38 -24.24 12.15
N LYS A 25 -1.88 -24.61 13.33
CA LYS A 25 -2.87 -25.69 13.47
C LYS A 25 -4.22 -25.16 13.01
N GLU A 26 -4.74 -25.67 11.89
CA GLU A 26 -6.12 -25.47 11.46
C GLU A 26 -6.96 -26.68 11.87
N GLU A 27 -8.09 -26.46 12.54
CA GLU A 27 -9.26 -27.34 12.44
C GLU A 27 -10.49 -26.46 12.15
N PRO A 28 -11.24 -26.70 11.07
CA PRO A 28 -12.49 -26.01 10.80
C PRO A 28 -13.69 -26.80 11.33
N GLN A 29 -14.62 -26.12 12.00
CA GLN A 29 -15.97 -26.61 12.26
C GLN A 29 -16.95 -26.03 11.22
N PRO A 30 -17.97 -26.79 10.76
CA PRO A 30 -18.79 -26.43 9.61
C PRO A 30 -19.95 -25.48 9.98
N HIS A 31 -20.42 -24.71 9.00
CA HIS A 31 -21.67 -23.93 9.09
C HIS A 31 -22.68 -24.35 8.00
N PRO A 32 -23.99 -24.22 8.26
CA PRO A 32 -25.03 -24.84 7.45
C PRO A 32 -25.38 -24.03 6.19
N LYS A 33 -25.84 -24.76 5.18
CA LYS A 33 -26.27 -24.26 3.86
C LYS A 33 -27.53 -23.38 3.94
N ARG A 34 -27.63 -22.40 3.03
CA ARG A 34 -28.89 -21.77 2.64
C ARG A 34 -29.00 -21.66 1.13
N GLU A 35 -30.25 -21.80 0.70
CA GLU A 35 -30.75 -22.12 -0.64
C GLU A 35 -30.75 -20.93 -1.62
N THR A 36 -30.88 -21.32 -2.88
CA THR A 36 -30.94 -20.58 -4.15
C THR A 36 -32.17 -19.68 -4.31
N VAL A 37 -32.02 -18.55 -5.02
CA VAL A 37 -33.11 -17.90 -5.77
C VAL A 37 -32.58 -17.43 -7.14
N GLU A 38 -33.42 -17.64 -8.15
CA GLU A 38 -33.18 -17.60 -9.60
C GLU A 38 -32.95 -16.21 -10.24
N GLU A 39 -32.48 -16.29 -11.49
CA GLU A 39 -32.18 -15.25 -12.46
C GLU A 39 -33.38 -14.38 -12.87
N GLY A 40 -33.10 -13.13 -13.26
CA GLY A 40 -34.11 -12.28 -13.91
C GLY A 40 -33.60 -10.95 -14.44
N SER A 41 -33.35 -10.92 -15.75
CA SER A 41 -33.55 -9.80 -16.68
C SER A 41 -32.50 -8.69 -16.82
N SER A 42 -32.11 -8.56 -18.10
CA SER A 42 -31.11 -7.69 -18.68
C SER A 42 -31.78 -6.47 -19.34
N ARG A 43 -31.00 -5.38 -19.48
CA ARG A 43 -31.23 -4.18 -20.32
C ARG A 43 -32.21 -3.13 -19.76
N MET A 44 -31.67 -2.08 -19.12
CA MET A 44 -32.16 -0.69 -19.34
C MET A 44 -31.37 0.46 -18.66
N TRP A 45 -30.09 0.38 -18.32
CA TRP A 45 -29.43 1.49 -17.61
C TRP A 45 -28.03 1.80 -18.16
N LYS A 46 -27.96 2.52 -19.28
CA LYS A 46 -26.69 3.10 -19.80
C LYS A 46 -26.80 4.57 -20.22
N GLY A 47 -27.99 5.18 -20.11
CA GLY A 47 -28.23 6.57 -20.50
C GLY A 47 -28.16 7.59 -19.34
N GLU A 48 -28.78 7.28 -18.20
CA GLU A 48 -28.95 8.26 -17.11
C GLU A 48 -27.72 8.41 -16.20
N GLN A 49 -26.83 7.40 -16.16
CA GLN A 49 -25.64 7.43 -15.30
C GLN A 49 -24.59 8.44 -15.78
N ARG A 50 -24.49 8.67 -17.11
CA ARG A 50 -23.54 9.65 -17.68
C ARG A 50 -23.89 11.09 -17.38
N GLN A 51 -25.16 11.42 -17.14
CA GLN A 51 -25.57 12.80 -16.87
C GLN A 51 -25.33 13.18 -15.40
N HIS A 52 -25.55 12.23 -14.48
CA HIS A 52 -25.26 12.43 -13.05
C HIS A 52 -23.75 12.58 -12.79
N ASP A 53 -22.91 11.83 -13.51
CA ASP A 53 -21.45 11.93 -13.41
C ASP A 53 -20.92 13.31 -13.88
N LEU A 54 -21.57 13.95 -14.87
CA LEU A 54 -21.19 15.28 -15.36
C LEU A 54 -21.63 16.42 -14.43
N ASP A 55 -22.77 16.25 -13.77
CA ASP A 55 -23.29 17.24 -12.80
C ASP A 55 -22.47 17.25 -11.50
N ASP A 56 -21.91 16.11 -11.09
CA ASP A 56 -21.02 16.01 -9.92
C ASP A 56 -19.63 16.62 -10.19
N ILE A 57 -19.12 16.52 -11.43
CA ILE A 57 -17.89 17.21 -11.87
C ILE A 57 -18.08 18.73 -11.85
N GLY A 58 -19.27 19.22 -12.23
CA GLY A 58 -19.63 20.63 -12.17
C GLY A 58 -19.67 21.19 -10.74
N ARG A 59 -20.17 20.40 -9.78
CA ARG A 59 -20.19 20.78 -8.35
C ARG A 59 -18.80 20.78 -7.72
N TYR A 60 -17.93 19.85 -8.10
CA TYR A 60 -16.53 19.85 -7.66
C TYR A 60 -15.76 21.08 -8.15
N ARG A 61 -15.99 21.55 -9.40
CA ARG A 61 -15.41 22.80 -9.91
C ARG A 61 -15.88 24.06 -9.19
N ALA A 62 -17.08 24.06 -8.61
CA ALA A 62 -17.61 25.20 -7.87
C ALA A 62 -17.14 25.24 -6.40
N LEU A 63 -16.84 24.07 -5.81
CA LEU A 63 -16.33 23.93 -4.44
C LEU A 63 -14.83 24.19 -4.32
N VAL A 64 -14.07 23.81 -5.35
CA VAL A 64 -12.66 24.17 -5.51
C VAL A 64 -12.64 25.48 -6.29
N GLY A 65 -12.89 26.60 -5.59
CA GLY A 65 -12.93 27.92 -6.21
C GLY A 65 -11.76 28.08 -7.17
N GLN A 66 -12.07 28.51 -8.42
CA GLN A 66 -11.17 28.67 -9.57
C GLN A 66 -9.69 28.73 -9.17
N VAL A 67 -9.08 27.56 -9.01
CA VAL A 67 -7.65 27.43 -9.23
C VAL A 67 -7.58 27.32 -10.73
N ASP A 68 -7.16 28.39 -11.40
CA ASP A 68 -6.59 28.31 -12.75
C ASP A 68 -5.39 27.37 -12.69
N SER A 69 -5.69 26.07 -12.62
CA SER A 69 -4.80 25.02 -12.99
C SER A 69 -5.28 24.60 -14.37
N THR A 70 -4.88 25.39 -15.37
CA THR A 70 -4.07 24.73 -16.38
C THR A 70 -3.09 23.85 -15.62
N ILE A 71 -3.37 22.54 -15.54
CA ILE A 71 -2.27 21.60 -15.55
C ILE A 71 -1.65 21.87 -16.91
N GLU A 72 -0.74 22.84 -16.94
CA GLU A 72 0.25 22.92 -17.97
C GLU A 72 0.86 21.53 -17.94
N VAL A 73 0.56 20.73 -18.97
CA VAL A 73 1.38 19.58 -19.33
C VAL A 73 2.71 20.12 -19.90
N GLU A 74 3.26 21.17 -19.30
CA GLU A 74 4.60 21.68 -19.51
C GLU A 74 5.48 20.93 -18.53
N GLY A 75 6.21 19.93 -19.04
CA GLY A 75 7.33 19.36 -18.29
C GLY A 75 7.45 17.85 -18.31
N LEU A 76 6.41 17.09 -18.66
CA LEU A 76 6.55 15.64 -18.86
C LEU A 76 6.99 15.39 -20.30
N ASN A 77 8.27 15.10 -20.47
CA ASN A 77 8.79 14.74 -21.78
C ASN A 77 8.36 13.29 -22.14
N ASN A 78 8.47 12.92 -23.42
CA ASN A 78 8.09 11.57 -23.87
C ASN A 78 8.90 10.45 -23.17
N GLN A 79 10.09 10.76 -22.67
CA GLN A 79 10.92 9.82 -21.92
C GLN A 79 10.33 9.56 -20.53
N ASP A 80 9.91 10.60 -19.81
CA ASP A 80 9.27 10.47 -18.49
C ASP A 80 7.98 9.63 -18.58
N LEU A 81 7.18 9.86 -19.62
CA LEU A 81 5.97 9.07 -19.90
C LEU A 81 6.30 7.61 -20.23
N ALA A 82 7.36 7.36 -21.00
CA ALA A 82 7.81 6.01 -21.33
C ALA A 82 8.34 5.27 -20.09
N GLU A 83 9.06 5.95 -19.21
CA GLU A 83 9.56 5.44 -17.93
C GLU A 83 8.42 5.12 -16.97
N TYR A 84 7.42 6.00 -16.87
CA TYR A 84 6.23 5.74 -16.07
C TYR A 84 5.45 4.54 -16.63
N ALA A 85 5.22 4.48 -17.95
CA ALA A 85 4.56 3.33 -18.58
C ALA A 85 5.33 2.01 -18.38
N ASN A 86 6.67 2.04 -18.38
CA ASN A 86 7.50 0.90 -18.00
C ASN A 86 7.24 0.48 -16.55
N SER A 87 7.18 1.45 -15.63
CA SER A 87 6.91 1.18 -14.22
C SER A 87 5.53 0.54 -14.01
N CYS A 88 4.48 1.07 -14.66
CA CYS A 88 3.14 0.47 -14.63
C CYS A 88 3.13 -1.00 -15.10
N ARG A 89 3.89 -1.33 -16.16
CA ARG A 89 4.02 -2.71 -16.64
C ARG A 89 4.61 -3.62 -15.56
N MET A 90 5.61 -3.15 -14.82
CA MET A 90 6.22 -3.91 -13.73
C MET A 90 5.25 -4.16 -12.57
N TRP A 91 4.33 -3.22 -12.31
CA TRP A 91 3.35 -3.33 -11.22
C TRP A 91 2.14 -4.20 -11.57
N THR A 92 1.89 -4.44 -12.87
CA THR A 92 0.66 -5.05 -13.38
C THR A 92 0.43 -6.45 -12.78
N GLY A 93 1.47 -7.29 -12.66
CA GLY A 93 1.31 -8.64 -12.12
C GLY A 93 0.80 -8.66 -10.68
N PHE A 94 1.33 -7.78 -9.81
CA PHE A 94 0.83 -7.62 -8.45
C PHE A 94 -0.60 -7.07 -8.44
N ALA A 95 -0.84 -6.02 -9.22
CA ALA A 95 -2.13 -5.34 -9.31
C ALA A 95 -3.27 -6.28 -9.75
N GLU A 96 -3.01 -7.16 -10.72
CA GLU A 96 -3.98 -8.15 -11.19
C GLU A 96 -4.35 -9.15 -10.09
N ILE A 97 -3.35 -9.69 -9.37
CA ILE A 97 -3.57 -10.63 -8.27
C ILE A 97 -4.32 -9.94 -7.12
N ALA A 98 -3.95 -8.70 -6.79
CA ALA A 98 -4.62 -7.89 -5.78
C ALA A 98 -6.10 -7.66 -6.13
N LYS A 99 -6.39 -7.19 -7.35
CA LYS A 99 -7.76 -6.98 -7.87
C LYS A 99 -8.57 -8.28 -7.90
N ALA A 100 -7.93 -9.41 -8.24
CA ALA A 100 -8.54 -10.73 -8.18
C ALA A 100 -8.76 -11.25 -6.74
N ARG A 101 -8.26 -10.55 -5.71
CA ARG A 101 -8.24 -10.98 -4.30
C ARG A 101 -7.53 -12.32 -4.12
N GLY A 102 -6.49 -12.57 -4.93
CA GLY A 102 -5.77 -13.84 -4.96
C GLY A 102 -6.57 -15.05 -5.46
N ARG A 103 -7.78 -14.86 -6.04
CA ARG A 103 -8.57 -15.97 -6.59
C ARG A 103 -7.87 -16.59 -7.80
N GLY A 104 -7.80 -17.93 -7.81
CA GLY A 104 -7.14 -18.68 -8.87
C GLY A 104 -5.63 -18.86 -8.69
N TYR A 105 -5.05 -18.35 -7.59
CA TYR A 105 -3.62 -18.45 -7.31
C TYR A 105 -3.33 -19.33 -6.09
N ASN A 106 -2.16 -19.98 -6.08
CA ASN A 106 -1.68 -20.73 -4.91
C ASN A 106 -1.40 -19.75 -3.76
N ARG A 107 -2.01 -19.99 -2.59
CA ARG A 107 -1.88 -19.13 -1.40
C ARG A 107 -0.44 -18.93 -0.94
N GLN A 108 0.42 -19.94 -1.10
CA GLN A 108 1.83 -19.85 -0.67
C GLN A 108 2.74 -19.24 -1.73
N ALA A 109 2.25 -19.00 -2.95
CA ALA A 109 3.07 -18.46 -4.01
C ALA A 109 3.59 -17.06 -3.63
N PRO A 110 4.92 -16.83 -3.73
CA PRO A 110 5.46 -15.49 -3.65
C PRO A 110 4.95 -14.66 -4.83
N VAL A 111 4.61 -13.40 -4.56
CA VAL A 111 4.13 -12.45 -5.55
C VAL A 111 5.12 -11.29 -5.62
N PRO A 112 5.76 -11.05 -6.78
CA PRO A 112 6.61 -9.88 -6.95
C PRO A 112 5.77 -8.60 -6.81
N VAL A 113 6.18 -7.70 -5.92
CA VAL A 113 5.58 -6.37 -5.79
C VAL A 113 6.40 -5.38 -6.62
N LEU A 114 7.72 -5.39 -6.42
CA LEU A 114 8.69 -4.58 -7.16
C LEU A 114 9.96 -5.41 -7.40
N PRO A 115 10.58 -5.32 -8.59
CA PRO A 115 11.81 -6.05 -8.91
C PRO A 115 13.02 -5.55 -8.12
N GLU A 116 13.01 -4.29 -7.71
CA GLU A 116 14.08 -3.61 -6.98
C GLU A 116 13.49 -2.70 -5.90
N THR A 117 14.29 -2.35 -4.89
CA THR A 117 13.88 -1.43 -3.83
C THR A 117 13.82 0.01 -4.38
N PRO A 118 12.70 0.75 -4.21
CA PRO A 118 12.61 2.14 -4.63
C PRO A 118 13.65 3.06 -4.00
N ARG A 119 14.00 4.15 -4.70
CA ARG A 119 15.04 5.10 -4.26
C ARG A 119 14.80 5.67 -2.86
N ALA A 120 13.56 6.00 -2.51
CA ALA A 120 13.22 6.50 -1.18
C ALA A 120 13.49 5.46 -0.08
N LEU A 121 13.20 4.19 -0.35
CA LEU A 121 13.45 3.08 0.58
C LEU A 121 14.96 2.82 0.70
N LEU A 122 15.71 2.86 -0.41
CA LEU A 122 17.18 2.76 -0.40
C LEU A 122 17.81 3.89 0.42
N ALA A 123 17.34 5.13 0.24
CA ALA A 123 17.80 6.29 0.99
C ALA A 123 17.56 6.14 2.50
N ALA A 124 16.60 5.31 2.89
CA ALA A 124 16.33 4.97 4.29
C ALA A 124 17.17 3.78 4.80
N GLY A 125 18.04 3.20 3.99
CA GLY A 125 18.88 2.06 4.37
C GLY A 125 18.21 0.69 4.22
N ILE A 126 17.08 0.61 3.51
CA ILE A 126 16.49 -0.70 3.14
C ILE A 126 17.40 -1.36 2.08
N PRO A 127 17.74 -2.65 2.21
CA PRO A 127 18.61 -3.35 1.26
C PRO A 127 18.06 -3.29 -0.17
N ASN A 128 18.95 -3.22 -1.17
CA ASN A 128 18.54 -3.34 -2.58
C ASN A 128 18.24 -4.80 -2.93
N LEU A 129 17.02 -5.23 -2.66
CA LEU A 129 16.51 -6.59 -2.90
C LEU A 129 15.10 -6.49 -3.48
N PRO A 130 14.62 -7.48 -4.25
CA PRO A 130 13.24 -7.50 -4.71
C PRO A 130 12.26 -7.38 -3.55
N ILE A 131 11.15 -6.68 -3.77
CA ILE A 131 10.04 -6.63 -2.81
C ILE A 131 9.03 -7.71 -3.17
N CYS A 132 8.72 -8.54 -2.19
CA CYS A 132 7.83 -9.69 -2.35
C CYS A 132 6.66 -9.64 -1.36
N HIS A 133 5.51 -10.16 -1.79
CA HIS A 133 4.34 -10.47 -0.97
C HIS A 133 3.97 -11.95 -1.11
N THR A 134 2.85 -12.39 -0.54
CA THR A 134 2.24 -13.66 -0.95
C THR A 134 0.75 -13.53 -1.21
N VAL A 135 0.22 -14.45 -2.01
CA VAL A 135 -1.22 -14.55 -2.28
C VAL A 135 -2.01 -14.70 -0.97
N ARG A 136 -1.49 -15.43 0.02
CA ARG A 136 -2.12 -15.56 1.35
C ARG A 136 -2.32 -14.21 2.03
N HIS A 137 -1.34 -13.32 1.96
CA HIS A 137 -1.47 -12.00 2.58
C HIS A 137 -2.43 -11.12 1.79
N ILE A 138 -2.40 -11.12 0.46
CA ILE A 138 -3.40 -10.44 -0.39
C ILE A 138 -4.82 -10.86 -0.02
N VAL A 139 -5.07 -12.17 0.14
CA VAL A 139 -6.37 -12.69 0.57
C VAL A 139 -6.75 -12.16 1.96
N ARG A 140 -5.81 -12.14 2.91
CA ARG A 140 -6.05 -11.65 4.27
C ARG A 140 -6.40 -10.16 4.29
N GLU A 141 -5.59 -9.34 3.63
CA GLU A 141 -5.73 -7.88 3.58
C GLU A 141 -7.05 -7.46 2.92
N THR A 142 -7.44 -8.13 1.83
CA THR A 142 -8.68 -7.81 1.10
C THR A 142 -9.94 -8.43 1.70
N THR A 143 -9.82 -9.33 2.67
CA THR A 143 -10.97 -9.94 3.35
C THR A 143 -11.44 -9.04 4.50
N ILE A 144 -12.72 -8.69 4.51
CA ILE A 144 -13.36 -8.02 5.66
C ILE A 144 -13.68 -9.09 6.71
N SER A 145 -13.16 -8.94 7.93
CA SER A 145 -13.65 -9.69 9.10
C SER A 145 -13.16 -9.09 10.41
N ASN A 146 -13.84 -9.41 11.52
CA ASN A 146 -13.39 -9.03 12.87
C ASN A 146 -12.17 -9.82 13.39
N ARG A 147 -11.57 -10.70 12.57
CA ARG A 147 -10.36 -11.44 12.93
C ARG A 147 -9.12 -10.57 12.76
N SER A 148 -8.10 -10.79 13.59
CA SER A 148 -6.79 -10.17 13.43
C SER A 148 -6.25 -10.39 12.00
N HIS A 149 -5.60 -9.36 11.45
CA HIS A 149 -4.97 -9.37 10.13
C HIS A 149 -5.94 -9.40 8.93
N ARG A 150 -7.24 -9.18 9.13
CA ARG A 150 -8.24 -9.07 8.06
C ARG A 150 -8.75 -7.64 7.96
N HIS A 151 -8.09 -6.85 7.13
CA HIS A 151 -8.18 -5.40 7.19
C HIS A 151 -9.24 -4.81 6.26
N GLY A 152 -9.82 -5.60 5.36
CA GLY A 152 -10.87 -5.13 4.46
C GLY A 152 -10.40 -4.08 3.46
N ILE A 153 -9.11 -4.09 3.11
CA ILE A 153 -8.55 -3.18 2.12
C ILE A 153 -9.24 -3.40 0.76
N GLU A 154 -9.61 -2.29 0.13
CA GLU A 154 -10.18 -2.32 -1.21
C GLU A 154 -9.12 -2.85 -2.20
N PRO A 155 -9.46 -3.81 -3.07
CA PRO A 155 -8.48 -4.46 -3.96
C PRO A 155 -7.71 -3.51 -4.89
N SER A 156 -8.33 -2.41 -5.35
CA SER A 156 -7.69 -1.40 -6.19
C SER A 156 -6.70 -0.54 -5.40
N LEU A 157 -7.00 -0.24 -4.13
CA LEU A 157 -6.06 0.40 -3.21
C LEU A 157 -4.86 -0.51 -2.91
N LEU A 158 -5.08 -1.81 -2.69
CA LEU A 158 -3.95 -2.74 -2.57
C LEU A 158 -3.13 -2.76 -3.87
N ALA A 159 -3.78 -2.76 -5.03
CA ALA A 159 -3.13 -2.78 -6.33
C ALA A 159 -2.25 -1.54 -6.63
N SER A 160 -2.50 -0.40 -5.99
CA SER A 160 -1.68 0.82 -6.15
C SER A 160 -0.45 0.87 -5.25
N VAL A 161 -0.28 -0.08 -4.31
CA VAL A 161 0.86 -0.10 -3.37
C VAL A 161 2.23 -0.04 -4.06
N PRO A 162 2.51 -0.75 -5.17
CA PRO A 162 3.82 -0.63 -5.85
C PRO A 162 4.17 0.80 -6.29
N GLU A 163 3.16 1.58 -6.66
CA GLU A 163 3.29 2.99 -7.03
C GLU A 163 3.48 3.88 -5.78
N LEU A 164 2.65 3.68 -4.75
CA LEU A 164 2.76 4.42 -3.49
C LEU A 164 4.12 4.21 -2.80
N LEU A 165 4.74 3.04 -2.97
CA LEU A 165 6.08 2.74 -2.46
C LEU A 165 7.20 3.54 -3.17
N GLN A 166 6.96 4.11 -4.35
CA GLN A 166 7.96 4.96 -5.01
C GLN A 166 8.18 6.28 -4.27
N SER A 167 7.11 6.81 -3.67
CA SER A 167 7.07 8.11 -2.99
C SER A 167 6.35 7.99 -1.64
N PRO A 168 6.94 7.27 -0.66
CA PRO A 168 6.34 7.10 0.65
C PRO A 168 6.27 8.43 1.42
N VAL A 169 5.37 8.51 2.39
CA VAL A 169 5.25 9.68 3.28
C VAL A 169 6.35 9.67 4.33
N ALA A 170 6.51 8.53 5.00
CA ALA A 170 7.50 8.34 6.05
C ALA A 170 7.92 6.87 6.13
N ILE A 171 9.16 6.63 6.55
CA ILE A 171 9.68 5.29 6.83
C ILE A 171 10.26 5.30 8.23
N PHE A 172 9.85 4.34 9.07
CA PHE A 172 10.26 4.29 10.46
C PHE A 172 10.43 2.87 10.97
N LYS A 173 11.20 2.72 12.06
CA LYS A 173 11.35 1.42 12.71
C LYS A 173 10.04 1.02 13.38
N ALA A 174 9.61 -0.19 13.07
CA ALA A 174 8.52 -0.85 13.77
C ALA A 174 9.07 -1.86 14.79
N GLY A 175 8.25 -2.23 15.77
CA GLY A 175 8.61 -3.25 16.76
C GLY A 175 9.08 -4.57 16.14
N ALA A 176 9.86 -5.33 16.90
CA ALA A 176 10.45 -6.62 16.49
C ALA A 176 11.42 -6.54 15.29
N GLY A 177 12.08 -5.40 15.07
CA GLY A 177 13.09 -5.25 14.00
C GLY A 177 12.49 -5.10 12.60
N ARG A 178 11.21 -4.70 12.53
CA ARG A 178 10.47 -4.46 11.29
C ARG A 178 10.62 -3.03 10.82
N VAL A 179 10.27 -2.79 9.57
CA VAL A 179 10.13 -1.44 9.02
C VAL A 179 8.68 -1.17 8.66
N ALA A 180 8.20 0.02 8.98
CA ALA A 180 6.91 0.52 8.55
C ALA A 180 7.11 1.64 7.52
N VAL A 181 6.33 1.57 6.44
CA VAL A 181 6.31 2.55 5.36
C VAL A 181 4.90 3.14 5.33
N ALA A 182 4.77 4.41 5.71
CA ALA A 182 3.53 5.17 5.59
C ALA A 182 3.33 5.60 4.13
N LEU A 183 2.13 5.38 3.60
CA LEU A 183 1.77 5.61 2.20
C LEU A 183 0.80 6.78 2.11
N ASP A 184 0.85 7.54 1.01
CA ASP A 184 -0.03 8.68 0.76
C ASP A 184 -1.41 8.21 0.27
N ALA A 185 -2.11 7.49 1.15
CA ALA A 185 -3.45 6.98 0.90
C ALA A 185 -4.16 6.66 2.22
N VAL A 186 -5.49 6.54 2.14
CA VAL A 186 -6.34 6.08 3.24
C VAL A 186 -7.17 4.89 2.80
N ASP A 187 -7.54 4.02 3.74
CA ASP A 187 -8.43 2.89 3.47
C ASP A 187 -9.91 3.31 3.36
N THR A 188 -10.80 2.32 3.21
CA THR A 188 -12.26 2.54 3.04
C THR A 188 -12.91 3.20 4.26
N ILE A 189 -12.28 3.12 5.43
CA ILE A 189 -12.71 3.78 6.66
C ILE A 189 -11.82 4.98 7.02
N GLY A 190 -11.06 5.48 6.04
CA GLY A 190 -10.25 6.70 6.13
C GLY A 190 -9.07 6.62 7.08
N GLN A 191 -8.60 5.41 7.40
CA GLN A 191 -7.38 5.26 8.18
C GLN A 191 -6.15 5.37 7.28
N PRO A 192 -5.11 6.14 7.68
CA PRO A 192 -3.86 6.24 6.93
C PRO A 192 -3.24 4.87 6.65
N LEU A 193 -2.79 4.67 5.42
CA LEU A 193 -2.28 3.39 4.94
C LEU A 193 -0.82 3.18 5.33
N VAL A 194 -0.50 1.97 5.82
CA VAL A 194 0.87 1.57 6.14
C VAL A 194 1.19 0.18 5.60
N ALA A 195 2.41 0.00 5.10
CA ALA A 195 2.98 -1.28 4.72
C ALA A 195 4.11 -1.66 5.69
N TYR A 196 4.07 -2.88 6.23
CA TYR A 196 5.12 -3.42 7.10
C TYR A 196 6.02 -4.38 6.36
N PHE A 197 7.31 -4.34 6.66
CA PHE A 197 8.34 -5.14 6.00
C PHE A 197 9.21 -5.90 7.01
N ASP A 198 9.49 -7.15 6.67
CA ASP A 198 10.67 -7.89 7.14
C ASP A 198 11.76 -7.77 6.06
N LEU A 199 12.96 -7.31 6.43
CA LEU A 199 14.02 -6.99 5.48
C LEU A 199 15.00 -8.16 5.30
N ALA A 200 15.44 -8.40 4.07
CA ALA A 200 16.42 -9.42 3.70
C ALA A 200 16.14 -10.80 4.32
N VAL A 201 14.90 -11.25 4.22
CA VAL A 201 14.48 -12.57 4.71
C VAL A 201 14.47 -13.60 3.58
N PRO A 202 14.85 -14.86 3.85
CA PRO A 202 14.79 -15.91 2.84
C PRO A 202 13.33 -16.31 2.58
N LEU A 203 12.95 -16.43 1.32
CA LEU A 203 11.66 -17.00 0.95
C LEU A 203 11.59 -18.48 1.35
N SER A 204 10.57 -18.84 2.14
CA SER A 204 10.31 -20.23 2.54
C SER A 204 9.93 -21.11 1.35
N VAL A 205 9.15 -20.56 0.42
CA VAL A 205 8.66 -21.25 -0.79
C VAL A 205 8.99 -20.39 -2.01
N GLY A 206 9.60 -21.00 -3.03
CA GLY A 206 9.83 -20.36 -4.33
C GLY A 206 8.57 -20.38 -5.20
N GLY A 207 8.58 -19.65 -6.31
CA GLY A 207 7.48 -19.61 -7.25
C GLY A 207 7.61 -18.48 -8.26
N GLY A 208 7.14 -18.71 -9.48
CA GLY A 208 7.33 -17.77 -10.59
C GLY A 208 8.81 -17.50 -10.81
N GLN A 209 9.21 -16.23 -10.63
CA GLN A 209 10.60 -15.79 -10.79
C GLN A 209 11.49 -15.99 -9.55
N PHE A 210 10.91 -16.34 -8.39
CA PHE A 210 11.66 -16.46 -7.14
C PHE A 210 12.07 -17.89 -6.82
N ARG A 211 13.28 -18.06 -6.29
CA ARG A 211 13.78 -19.33 -5.78
C ARG A 211 13.54 -19.45 -4.28
N SER A 212 13.36 -20.68 -3.79
CA SER A 212 13.36 -20.93 -2.34
C SER A 212 14.72 -20.55 -1.77
N GLY A 213 14.73 -19.89 -0.61
CA GLY A 213 15.94 -19.37 0.03
C GLY A 213 16.45 -18.05 -0.52
N GLU A 214 15.87 -17.51 -1.61
CA GLU A 214 16.23 -16.20 -2.13
C GLU A 214 15.89 -15.10 -1.13
N LEU A 215 16.83 -14.17 -0.90
CA LEU A 215 16.63 -13.05 0.03
C LEU A 215 15.78 -11.97 -0.63
N VAL A 216 14.74 -11.54 0.08
CA VAL A 216 13.82 -10.49 -0.37
C VAL A 216 13.53 -9.50 0.74
N ASN A 217 13.06 -8.31 0.37
CA ASN A 217 12.33 -7.44 1.28
C ASN A 217 10.87 -7.87 1.29
N PHE A 218 10.44 -8.56 2.34
CA PHE A 218 9.13 -9.16 2.41
C PHE A 218 8.10 -8.19 3.00
N MET A 219 7.15 -7.75 2.17
CA MET A 219 6.01 -6.97 2.61
C MET A 219 5.06 -7.89 3.39
N LEU A 220 5.00 -7.76 4.70
CA LEU A 220 4.24 -8.64 5.59
C LEU A 220 2.74 -8.35 5.59
N SER A 221 2.40 -7.07 5.55
CA SER A 221 1.01 -6.62 5.67
C SER A 221 0.86 -5.19 5.18
N VAL A 222 -0.25 -4.91 4.50
CA VAL A 222 -0.71 -3.57 4.15
C VAL A 222 -2.10 -3.34 4.73
N TYR A 223 -2.27 -2.29 5.53
CA TYR A 223 -3.56 -1.95 6.13
C TYR A 223 -3.67 -0.49 6.57
N GLY A 224 -4.91 0.01 6.71
CA GLY A 224 -5.17 1.29 7.36
C GLY A 224 -4.94 1.20 8.87
N ARG A 225 -4.27 2.19 9.45
CA ARG A 225 -3.88 2.19 10.87
C ARG A 225 -4.20 3.53 11.53
N GLU A 226 -5.18 3.52 12.43
CA GLU A 226 -5.61 4.70 13.17
C GLU A 226 -4.48 5.39 13.95
N SER A 227 -3.59 4.61 14.56
CA SER A 227 -2.47 5.12 15.37
C SER A 227 -1.24 5.53 14.55
N LEU A 228 -1.30 5.47 13.21
CA LEU A 228 -0.13 5.66 12.35
C LEU A 228 0.55 7.02 12.58
N ILE A 229 -0.24 8.09 12.66
CA ILE A 229 0.30 9.45 12.85
C ILE A 229 1.07 9.56 14.17
N SER A 230 0.49 9.08 15.27
CA SER A 230 1.16 9.09 16.57
C SER A 230 2.41 8.21 16.61
N GLU A 231 2.44 7.12 15.84
CA GLU A 231 3.61 6.25 15.74
C GLU A 231 4.75 6.92 14.96
N ILE A 232 4.42 7.61 13.86
CA ILE A 232 5.39 8.40 13.09
C ILE A 232 5.99 9.48 13.98
N GLU A 233 5.17 10.25 14.70
CA GLU A 233 5.66 11.30 15.60
C GLU A 233 6.54 10.75 16.73
N SER A 234 6.15 9.61 17.32
CA SER A 234 6.94 8.94 18.36
C SER A 234 8.29 8.47 17.82
N ALA A 235 8.30 7.85 16.63
CA ALA A 235 9.54 7.41 15.98
C ALA A 235 10.41 8.59 15.55
N ARG A 236 9.81 9.70 15.10
CA ARG A 236 10.51 10.95 14.78
C ARG A 236 11.19 11.52 16.01
N ALA A 237 10.49 11.60 17.14
CA ALA A 237 11.04 12.06 18.42
C ALA A 237 12.20 11.17 18.91
N ALA A 238 12.15 9.87 18.62
CA ALA A 238 13.22 8.92 18.93
C ALA A 238 14.40 8.94 17.92
N GLY A 239 14.31 9.71 16.83
CA GLY A 239 15.30 9.70 15.76
C GLY A 239 15.32 8.40 14.95
N GLU A 240 14.18 7.72 14.85
CA GLU A 240 14.00 6.44 14.18
C GLU A 240 13.02 6.52 12.98
N CYS A 241 12.75 7.72 12.50
CA CYS A 241 11.89 8.00 11.36
C CYS A 241 12.57 8.94 10.34
N ASN A 242 12.46 8.59 9.06
CA ASN A 242 12.74 9.49 7.95
C ASN A 242 11.39 9.90 7.33
N VAL A 243 11.08 11.20 7.36
CA VAL A 243 9.90 11.77 6.67
C VAL A 243 10.34 12.28 5.31
N PHE A 244 9.63 11.85 4.26
CA PHE A 244 9.93 12.18 2.87
C PHE A 244 8.95 13.19 2.28
N ASN A 245 7.71 13.24 2.78
CA ASN A 245 6.68 14.18 2.36
C ASN A 245 5.92 14.74 3.56
N GLU A 246 6.32 15.91 4.04
CA GLU A 246 5.69 16.60 5.18
C GLU A 246 4.27 17.08 4.86
N GLU A 247 4.00 17.46 3.61
CA GLU A 247 2.68 17.93 3.19
C GLU A 247 1.66 16.78 3.21
N ALA A 248 2.03 15.62 2.67
CA ALA A 248 1.20 14.42 2.74
C ALA A 248 1.01 13.95 4.19
N LEU A 249 2.06 14.00 5.03
CA LEU A 249 1.95 13.67 6.45
C LEU A 249 0.94 14.58 7.16
N PHE A 250 1.00 15.89 6.90
CA PHE A 250 0.05 16.86 7.44
C PHE A 250 -1.39 16.59 6.94
N SER A 251 -1.57 16.32 5.65
CA SER A 251 -2.87 15.97 5.07
C SER A 251 -3.48 14.73 5.74
N LEU A 252 -2.70 13.66 5.91
CA LEU A 252 -3.13 12.45 6.61
C LEU A 252 -3.49 12.72 8.07
N ALA A 253 -2.72 13.57 8.77
CA ALA A 253 -3.00 13.96 10.15
C ALA A 253 -4.31 14.76 10.29
N VAL A 254 -4.59 15.68 9.36
CA VAL A 254 -5.84 16.46 9.33
C VAL A 254 -7.04 15.53 9.11
N GLN A 255 -6.95 14.62 8.14
CA GLN A 255 -8.01 13.65 7.86
C GLN A 255 -8.29 12.75 9.08
N ALA A 256 -7.25 12.26 9.75
CA ALA A 256 -7.39 11.46 10.96
C ALA A 256 -8.05 12.24 12.12
N LEU A 257 -7.72 13.53 12.28
CA LEU A 257 -8.34 14.40 13.30
C LEU A 257 -9.81 14.70 13.01
N GLN A 258 -10.17 14.97 11.76
CA GLN A 258 -11.55 15.21 11.36
C GLN A 258 -12.44 13.98 11.64
N ARG A 259 -11.92 12.77 11.41
CA ARG A 259 -12.61 11.51 11.71
C ARG A 259 -12.89 11.33 13.20
N ARG A 260 -11.90 11.59 14.07
CA ARG A 260 -12.09 11.49 15.53
C ARG A 260 -13.16 12.43 16.07
N LYS A 261 -13.44 13.54 15.38
CA LYS A 261 -14.52 14.47 15.75
C LYS A 261 -15.90 14.02 15.27
N ALA A 262 -15.97 13.13 14.29
CA ALA A 262 -17.21 12.66 13.67
C ALA A 262 -17.72 11.32 14.25
N ALA A 263 -16.88 10.60 15.01
CA ALA A 263 -17.21 9.38 15.73
C ALA A 263 -17.65 9.67 17.16
#